data_AF-A0A958MAL9-F1
#
_entry.id   AF-A0A958MAL9-F1
#
_cell.length_a   1.000
_cell.length_b   1.000
_cell.length_c   1.000
_cell.angle_alpha   90.00
_cell.angle_beta   90.00
_cell.angle_gamma   90.00
#
_symmetry.space_group_name_H-M   'P 1'
#
loop_
_entity.id
_entity.type
_entity.pdbx_description
1 polymer ?
#
loop_
_entity_poly.entity_id
_entity_poly.type
_entity_poly.pdbx_seq_one_letter_code
_entity_poly.pdbx_strand_id
1 'polypeptide(L)'
;KITATMREFKYRRGEDSEALRSKIQDALRGVYPGVSISVEKDIVGPPAGYPINIEVEGTNYDDLIVTAERMRNFINDKDIPGIEELKIDVNRGKPAMQVMIDREKAGELGIAAGQVGNQLRRSLFGEKAGVYKEEGDDYDINVRFSEAIRYNTSALFNQNIIFRNSKGILVEIPLSTMVSQRNTSGFSAIKHRDAKRVVTVYSGMEPGYTDPGAIVAQIQEEMADFDIPDGIKFDYTGEIEERTKQLNFLIGAFFSGLGLIMLILVFQFNSISKPTIIMIAIFLSFIGVFGNLLFTGEPFVIMMTMMG
;
A
#
# COMPACT_ATOMS: atom_id res chain seq x y z
N LYS A 1 -13.32 3.34 6.79
CA LYS A 1 -13.68 3.37 5.36
C LYS A 1 -15.20 3.43 5.27
N ILE A 2 -15.74 4.48 4.65
CA ILE A 2 -17.18 4.61 4.38
C ILE A 2 -17.34 4.40 2.87
N THR A 3 -18.24 3.51 2.47
CA THR A 3 -18.55 3.28 1.05
C THR A 3 -19.93 3.85 0.76
N ALA A 4 -20.00 4.78 -0.19
CA ALA A 4 -21.26 5.36 -0.65
C ALA A 4 -21.56 4.84 -2.06
N THR A 5 -22.65 4.10 -2.22
CA THR A 5 -23.08 3.61 -3.53
C THR A 5 -24.08 4.59 -4.14
N MET A 6 -23.74 5.12 -5.31
CA MET A 6 -24.63 6.00 -6.06
C MET A 6 -25.68 5.19 -6.84
N ARG A 7 -26.88 5.77 -7.05
CA ARG A 7 -27.89 5.20 -7.97
C ARG A 7 -27.33 5.04 -9.38
N GLU A 8 -27.90 4.19 -10.22
CA GLU A 8 -27.47 4.07 -11.63
C GLU A 8 -27.57 5.41 -12.38
N PHE A 9 -26.66 5.67 -13.32
CA PHE A 9 -26.53 6.96 -14.01
C PHE A 9 -27.84 7.46 -14.64
N LYS A 10 -28.64 6.56 -15.24
CA LYS A 10 -29.96 6.88 -15.82
C LYS A 10 -30.95 7.51 -14.82
N TYR A 11 -30.75 7.33 -13.51
CA TYR A 11 -31.58 7.92 -12.45
C TYR A 11 -30.97 9.17 -11.82
N ARG A 12 -29.79 9.62 -12.27
CA ARG A 12 -29.05 10.76 -11.70
C ARG A 12 -29.44 12.11 -12.29
N ARG A 13 -30.44 12.18 -13.19
CA ARG A 13 -30.95 13.43 -13.79
C ARG A 13 -29.85 14.30 -14.45
N GLY A 14 -28.80 13.67 -14.97
CA GLY A 14 -27.68 14.38 -15.59
C GLY A 14 -26.62 14.90 -14.62
N GLU A 15 -26.72 14.63 -13.31
CA GLU A 15 -25.72 15.03 -12.33
C GLU A 15 -24.42 14.23 -12.49
N ASP A 16 -23.30 14.96 -12.53
CA ASP A 16 -21.96 14.40 -12.66
C ASP A 16 -21.44 13.89 -11.31
N SER A 17 -20.81 12.73 -11.36
CA SER A 17 -20.17 12.08 -10.21
C SER A 17 -18.92 12.83 -9.75
N GLU A 18 -18.17 13.43 -10.67
CA GLU A 18 -16.97 14.20 -10.32
C GLU A 18 -17.34 15.53 -9.65
N ALA A 19 -18.41 16.19 -10.11
CA ALA A 19 -18.93 17.39 -9.46
C ALA A 19 -19.42 17.10 -8.03
N LEU A 20 -20.07 15.95 -7.81
CA LEU A 20 -20.46 15.50 -6.48
C LEU A 20 -19.23 15.19 -5.60
N ARG A 21 -18.22 14.52 -6.16
CA ARG A 21 -16.97 14.19 -5.47
C ARG A 21 -16.28 15.45 -4.97
N SER A 22 -16.12 16.45 -5.84
CA SER A 22 -15.58 17.78 -5.49
C SER A 22 -16.36 18.42 -4.34
N LYS A 23 -17.70 18.47 -4.42
CA LYS A 23 -18.53 19.04 -3.34
C LYS A 23 -18.33 18.34 -1.99
N ILE A 24 -18.21 17.01 -1.99
CA ILE A 24 -17.99 16.23 -0.76
C ILE A 24 -16.58 16.50 -0.21
N GLN A 25 -15.58 16.54 -1.09
CA GLN A 25 -14.19 16.80 -0.71
C GLN A 25 -14.05 18.20 -0.09
N ASP A 26 -14.61 19.23 -0.73
CA ASP A 26 -14.62 20.60 -0.21
C ASP A 26 -15.37 20.72 1.12
N ALA A 27 -16.50 20.03 1.26
CA ALA A 27 -17.29 20.05 2.50
C ALA A 27 -16.60 19.35 3.67
N LEU A 28 -15.65 18.45 3.42
CA LEU A 28 -14.92 17.71 4.46
C LEU A 28 -13.52 18.28 4.74
N ARG A 29 -13.02 19.16 3.86
CA ARG A 29 -11.71 19.79 4.01
C ARG A 29 -11.67 20.67 5.26
N GLY A 30 -10.74 20.38 6.17
CA GLY A 30 -10.52 21.17 7.38
C GLY A 30 -11.58 21.04 8.48
N VAL A 31 -12.58 20.16 8.33
CA VAL A 31 -13.65 19.98 9.33
C VAL A 31 -13.15 19.26 10.59
N TYR A 32 -12.29 18.24 10.41
CA TYR A 32 -11.79 17.42 11.50
C TYR A 32 -10.28 17.61 11.67
N PRO A 33 -9.82 18.24 12.78
CA PRO A 33 -8.41 18.44 13.01
C PRO A 33 -7.70 17.09 13.16
N GLY A 34 -6.57 16.92 12.45
CA GLY A 34 -5.76 15.70 12.52
C GLY A 34 -6.30 14.51 11.71
N VAL A 35 -7.30 14.71 10.84
CA VAL A 35 -7.85 13.67 9.97
C VAL A 35 -7.66 14.05 8.50
N SER A 36 -6.85 13.26 7.77
CA SER A 36 -6.73 13.37 6.31
C SER A 36 -7.81 12.53 5.62
N ILE A 37 -8.79 13.19 5.03
CA ILE A 37 -9.91 12.57 4.31
C ILE A 37 -9.61 12.62 2.81
N SER A 38 -9.65 11.46 2.12
CA SER A 38 -9.68 11.42 0.65
C SER A 38 -11.04 10.91 0.19
N VAL A 39 -11.51 11.42 -0.95
CA VAL A 39 -12.76 11.00 -1.59
C VAL A 39 -12.41 10.36 -2.91
N GLU A 40 -12.23 9.04 -2.88
CA GLU A 40 -11.77 8.26 -4.02
C GLU A 40 -12.94 7.59 -4.73
N LYS A 41 -12.85 7.49 -6.06
CA LYS A 41 -13.73 6.64 -6.85
C LYS A 41 -13.34 5.18 -6.64
N ASP A 42 -14.34 4.29 -6.58
CA ASP A 42 -14.08 2.86 -6.46
C ASP A 42 -13.31 2.34 -7.68
N ILE A 43 -12.25 1.57 -7.43
CA ILE A 43 -11.37 1.06 -8.48
C ILE A 43 -12.08 -0.12 -9.15
N VAL A 44 -12.51 0.08 -10.40
CA VAL A 44 -13.13 -0.97 -11.22
C VAL A 44 -12.07 -1.49 -12.20
N GLY A 45 -11.52 -2.66 -11.92
CA GLY A 45 -10.49 -3.29 -12.75
C GLY A 45 -9.32 -3.83 -11.92
N PRO A 46 -8.25 -4.34 -12.57
CA PRO A 46 -7.02 -4.70 -11.90
C PRO A 46 -6.47 -3.50 -11.12
N PRO A 47 -5.94 -3.69 -9.90
CA PRO A 47 -5.41 -2.58 -9.11
C PRO A 47 -4.13 -2.05 -9.77
N ALA A 48 -4.23 -0.90 -10.45
CA ALA A 48 -3.08 -0.21 -11.06
C ALA A 48 -2.24 0.59 -10.05
N GLY A 49 -2.65 0.63 -8.77
CA GLY A 49 -2.06 1.50 -7.75
C GLY A 49 -2.67 2.90 -7.76
N TYR A 50 -2.12 3.79 -6.94
CA TYR A 50 -2.52 5.20 -6.91
C TYR A 50 -1.96 5.96 -8.12
N PRO A 51 -2.66 7.00 -8.62
CA PRO A 51 -2.18 7.85 -9.71
C PRO A 51 -0.81 8.47 -9.41
N ILE A 52 -0.65 8.97 -8.17
CA ILE A 52 0.61 9.48 -7.64
C ILE A 52 1.05 8.52 -6.56
N ASN A 53 2.17 7.83 -6.80
CA ASN A 53 2.73 6.88 -5.86
C ASN A 53 4.25 6.96 -5.90
N ILE A 54 4.87 7.30 -4.78
CA ILE A 54 6.31 7.45 -4.63
C ILE A 54 6.74 6.48 -3.54
N GLU A 55 7.58 5.53 -3.91
CA GLU A 55 8.12 4.54 -2.98
C GLU A 55 9.52 4.93 -2.56
N VAL A 56 9.73 5.02 -1.25
CA VAL A 56 11.02 5.33 -0.64
C VAL A 56 11.60 4.04 -0.09
N GLU A 57 12.73 3.60 -0.64
CA GLU A 57 13.43 2.36 -0.32
C GLU A 57 14.72 2.62 0.47
N GLY A 58 14.99 1.79 1.48
CA GLY A 58 16.24 1.86 2.25
C GLY A 58 16.33 0.82 3.35
N THR A 59 17.40 0.87 4.12
CA THR A 59 17.71 -0.12 5.17
C THR A 59 17.10 0.26 6.52
N ASN A 60 17.21 1.53 6.91
CA ASN A 60 16.69 2.07 8.17
C ASN A 60 15.26 2.58 8.00
N TYR A 61 14.31 1.94 8.69
CA TYR A 61 12.90 2.26 8.55
C TYR A 61 12.51 3.60 9.18
N ASP A 62 13.19 4.02 10.26
CA ASP A 62 12.95 5.33 10.86
C ASP A 62 13.34 6.45 9.88
N ASP A 63 14.49 6.32 9.22
CA ASP A 63 14.97 7.31 8.23
C ASP A 63 14.06 7.37 7.01
N LEU A 64 13.48 6.24 6.60
CA LEU A 64 12.50 6.20 5.52
C LEU A 64 11.22 6.97 5.85
N ILE A 65 10.68 6.82 7.07
CA ILE A 65 9.48 7.55 7.49
C ILE A 65 9.77 9.05 7.55
N VAL A 66 10.90 9.44 8.14
CA VAL A 66 11.31 10.86 8.21
C VAL A 66 11.50 11.43 6.81
N THR A 67 12.11 10.68 5.89
CA THR A 67 12.29 11.10 4.50
C THR A 67 10.95 11.21 3.78
N ALA A 68 10.05 10.24 3.94
CA ALA A 68 8.71 10.28 3.37
C ALA A 68 7.88 11.47 3.91
N GLU A 69 8.00 11.81 5.20
CA GLU A 69 7.38 13.00 5.79
C GLU A 69 7.96 14.29 5.22
N ARG A 70 9.29 14.36 5.04
CA ARG A 70 9.96 15.49 4.38
C ARG A 70 9.51 15.63 2.93
N MET A 71 9.44 14.53 2.18
CA MET A 71 8.98 14.52 0.78
C MET A 71 7.53 14.98 0.68
N ARG A 72 6.63 14.45 1.51
CA ARG A 72 5.22 14.87 1.56
C ARG A 72 5.11 16.38 1.81
N ASN A 73 5.81 16.89 2.81
CA ASN A 73 5.76 18.32 3.15
C ASN A 73 6.35 19.17 2.02
N PHE A 74 7.48 18.77 1.44
CA PHE A 74 8.09 19.46 0.32
C PHE A 74 7.16 19.54 -0.89
N ILE A 75 6.51 18.43 -1.28
CA ILE A 75 5.58 18.43 -2.41
C ILE A 75 4.34 19.28 -2.10
N ASN A 76 3.82 19.23 -0.86
CA ASN A 76 2.73 20.10 -0.43
C ASN A 76 3.11 21.59 -0.48
N ASP A 77 4.35 21.96 -0.13
CA ASP A 77 4.84 23.35 -0.15
C ASP A 77 4.96 23.91 -1.58
N LYS A 78 5.06 23.04 -2.59
CA LYS A 78 5.10 23.42 -4.01
C LYS A 78 3.73 23.70 -4.62
N ASP A 79 2.65 23.37 -3.90
CA ASP A 79 1.26 23.62 -4.31
C ASP A 79 0.96 23.15 -5.76
N ILE A 80 1.44 21.94 -6.09
CA ILE A 80 1.29 21.37 -7.43
C ILE A 80 -0.20 21.07 -7.66
N PRO A 81 -0.82 21.67 -8.69
CA PRO A 81 -2.24 21.51 -8.95
C PRO A 81 -2.57 20.07 -9.38
N GLY A 82 -3.68 19.53 -8.90
CA GLY A 82 -4.14 18.18 -9.24
C GLY A 82 -3.76 17.09 -8.24
N ILE A 83 -2.95 17.41 -7.21
CA ILE A 83 -2.67 16.52 -6.10
C ILE A 83 -3.75 16.70 -5.03
N GLU A 84 -4.49 15.62 -4.70
CA GLU A 84 -5.56 15.70 -3.69
C GLU A 84 -5.04 15.86 -2.26
N GLU A 85 -4.48 14.80 -1.67
CA GLU A 85 -4.01 14.77 -0.28
C GLU A 85 -2.94 13.71 -0.21
N LEU A 86 -1.69 14.13 -0.06
CA LEU A 86 -0.56 13.20 0.05
C LEU A 86 -0.58 12.50 1.41
N LYS A 87 -0.64 11.18 1.37
CA LYS A 87 -0.67 10.29 2.53
C LYS A 87 0.59 9.44 2.57
N ILE A 88 0.95 9.03 3.78
CA ILE A 88 2.02 8.06 4.02
C ILE A 88 1.35 6.78 4.50
N ASP A 89 1.78 5.65 3.96
CA ASP A 89 1.13 4.36 4.22
C ASP A 89 1.49 3.73 5.57
N VAL A 90 2.42 4.35 6.29
CA VAL A 90 2.99 3.90 7.56
C VAL A 90 3.04 5.07 8.54
N ASN A 91 2.82 4.79 9.83
CA ASN A 91 2.92 5.77 10.90
C ASN A 91 3.75 5.21 12.06
N ARG A 92 4.60 6.07 12.66
CA ARG A 92 5.46 5.80 13.82
C ARG A 92 4.74 5.91 15.18
N GLY A 93 3.47 6.27 15.20
CA GLY A 93 2.73 6.62 16.41
C GLY A 93 1.97 5.49 17.11
N LYS A 94 2.22 4.21 16.80
CA LYS A 94 1.46 3.11 17.42
C LYS A 94 1.99 2.84 18.84
N PRO A 95 1.22 3.10 19.90
CA PRO A 95 1.70 2.84 21.27
C PRO A 95 1.92 1.35 21.46
N ALA A 96 3.07 1.00 22.05
CA ALA A 96 3.44 -0.37 22.34
C ALA A 96 4.14 -0.46 23.70
N MET A 97 4.00 -1.62 24.36
CA MET A 97 4.74 -1.93 25.57
C MET A 97 5.73 -3.04 25.25
N GLN A 98 7.02 -2.70 25.28
CA GLN A 98 8.08 -3.68 25.11
C GLN A 98 8.37 -4.35 26.45
N VAL A 99 8.37 -5.67 26.44
CA VAL A 99 8.65 -6.50 27.60
C VAL A 99 10.04 -7.09 27.43
N MET A 100 10.97 -6.70 28.28
CA MET A 100 12.37 -7.14 28.25
C MET A 100 12.59 -8.15 29.38
N ILE A 101 12.97 -9.37 29.00
CA ILE A 101 13.25 -10.46 29.95
C ILE A 101 14.72 -10.39 30.33
N ASP A 102 14.99 -10.33 31.63
CA ASP A 102 16.32 -10.49 32.19
C ASP A 102 16.70 -11.99 32.12
N ARG A 103 17.56 -12.33 31.15
CA ARG A 103 17.94 -13.72 30.89
C ARG A 103 18.89 -14.27 31.96
N GLU A 104 19.69 -13.42 32.61
CA GLU A 104 20.60 -13.84 33.67
C GLU A 104 19.78 -14.23 34.90
N LYS A 105 18.88 -13.35 35.33
CA LYS A 105 18.01 -13.61 36.47
C LYS A 105 17.04 -14.76 36.23
N ALA A 106 16.49 -14.88 35.02
CA ALA A 106 15.67 -16.04 34.65
C ALA A 106 16.47 -17.35 34.70
N GLY A 107 17.75 -17.31 34.27
CA GLY A 107 18.66 -18.45 34.32
C GLY A 107 19.02 -18.88 35.74
N GLU A 108 19.30 -17.93 36.64
CA GLU A 108 19.52 -18.21 38.07
C GLU A 108 18.33 -18.91 38.72
N LEU A 109 17.12 -18.52 38.30
CA LEU A 109 15.87 -19.09 38.78
C LEU A 109 15.49 -20.39 38.05
N GLY A 110 16.23 -20.79 37.01
CA GLY A 110 15.99 -22.01 36.23
C GLY A 110 14.79 -21.93 35.29
N ILE A 111 14.37 -20.73 34.90
CA ILE A 111 13.25 -20.48 33.99
C ILE A 111 13.78 -20.10 32.60
N ALA A 112 13.25 -20.74 31.55
CA ALA A 112 13.58 -20.36 30.19
C ALA A 112 12.81 -19.09 29.77
N ALA A 113 13.47 -18.16 29.08
CA ALA A 113 12.83 -16.94 28.56
C ALA A 113 11.59 -17.23 27.69
N GLY A 114 11.59 -18.35 26.95
CA GLY A 114 10.42 -18.80 26.17
C GLY A 114 9.20 -19.13 27.03
N GLN A 115 9.39 -19.66 28.25
CA GLN A 115 8.29 -19.93 29.18
C GLN A 115 7.66 -18.62 29.67
N VAL A 116 8.47 -17.60 29.94
CA VAL A 116 7.99 -16.26 30.33
C VAL A 116 7.15 -15.65 29.20
N GLY A 117 7.65 -15.68 27.97
CA GLY A 117 6.92 -15.19 26.80
C GLY A 117 5.60 -15.93 26.57
N ASN A 118 5.61 -17.26 26.67
CA ASN A 118 4.41 -18.08 26.52
C ASN A 118 3.37 -17.82 27.62
N GLN A 119 3.81 -17.60 28.86
CA GLN A 119 2.91 -17.26 29.97
C GLN A 119 2.17 -15.94 29.71
N LEU A 120 2.91 -14.90 29.29
CA LEU A 120 2.32 -13.61 28.92
C LEU A 120 1.37 -13.75 27.72
N ARG A 121 1.77 -14.51 26.69
CA ARG A 121 0.96 -14.76 25.49
C ARG A 121 -0.34 -15.47 25.84
N ARG A 122 -0.29 -16.55 26.64
CA ARG A 122 -1.48 -17.28 27.11
C ARG A 122 -2.41 -16.35 27.87
N SER A 123 -1.88 -15.53 28.76
CA SER A 123 -2.68 -14.63 29.59
C SER A 123 -3.42 -13.58 28.78
N LEU A 124 -2.75 -13.01 27.77
CA LEU A 124 -3.26 -11.93 26.91
C LEU A 124 -4.15 -12.43 25.77
N PHE A 125 -3.61 -13.32 24.93
CA PHE A 125 -4.22 -13.76 23.68
C PHE A 125 -5.01 -15.05 23.83
N GLY A 126 -4.61 -15.87 24.81
CA GLY A 126 -5.15 -17.21 25.02
C GLY A 126 -4.26 -18.31 24.46
N GLU A 127 -4.45 -19.49 25.03
CA GLU A 127 -3.85 -20.73 24.58
C GLU A 127 -4.96 -21.75 24.32
N LYS A 128 -4.87 -22.44 23.19
CA LYS A 128 -5.81 -23.50 22.83
C LYS A 128 -5.61 -24.69 23.76
N ALA A 129 -6.59 -24.93 24.63
CA ALA A 129 -6.58 -26.04 25.58
C ALA A 129 -7.20 -27.32 25.00
N GLY A 130 -8.07 -27.18 24.00
CA GLY A 130 -8.72 -28.33 23.37
C GLY A 130 -9.63 -27.94 22.21
N VAL A 131 -10.31 -28.94 21.67
CA VAL A 131 -11.37 -28.79 20.66
C VAL A 131 -12.59 -29.54 21.18
N TYR A 132 -13.72 -28.87 21.22
CA TYR A 132 -15.02 -29.46 21.45
C TYR A 132 -15.68 -29.75 20.11
N LYS A 133 -16.22 -30.95 19.92
CA LYS A 133 -16.85 -31.35 18.65
C LYS A 133 -18.33 -31.59 18.88
N GLU A 134 -19.18 -30.94 18.10
CA GLU A 134 -20.64 -31.09 18.19
C GLU A 134 -21.25 -30.99 16.80
N GLU A 135 -22.14 -31.94 16.46
CA GLU A 135 -22.87 -31.99 15.17
C GLU A 135 -22.02 -31.90 13.89
N GLY A 136 -20.73 -32.25 13.97
CA GLY A 136 -19.80 -32.18 12.83
C GLY A 136 -18.98 -30.89 12.76
N ASP A 137 -19.26 -29.94 13.66
CA ASP A 137 -18.50 -28.71 13.83
C ASP A 137 -17.43 -28.84 14.94
N ASP A 138 -16.29 -28.20 14.71
CA ASP A 138 -15.17 -28.15 15.65
C ASP A 138 -15.09 -26.76 16.30
N TYR A 139 -15.15 -26.72 17.63
CA TYR A 139 -15.11 -25.51 18.45
C TYR A 139 -13.84 -25.45 19.30
N ASP A 140 -13.01 -24.43 19.09
CA ASP A 140 -11.76 -24.27 19.82
C ASP A 140 -11.97 -23.76 21.26
N ILE A 141 -11.50 -24.54 22.23
CA ILE A 141 -11.48 -24.13 23.65
C ILE A 141 -10.18 -23.38 23.91
N ASN A 142 -10.28 -22.09 24.23
CA ASN A 142 -9.13 -21.23 24.56
C ASN A 142 -9.18 -20.77 26.01
N VAL A 143 -8.04 -20.85 26.71
CA VAL A 143 -7.89 -20.38 28.10
C VAL A 143 -7.07 -19.10 28.10
N ARG A 144 -7.60 -18.05 28.73
CA ARG A 144 -6.99 -16.72 28.86
C ARG A 144 -7.50 -16.00 30.10
N PHE A 145 -6.87 -14.89 30.48
CA PHE A 145 -7.41 -14.03 31.53
C PHE A 145 -8.75 -13.39 31.12
N SER A 146 -9.58 -13.13 32.13
CA SER A 146 -10.81 -12.37 31.93
C SER A 146 -10.51 -10.97 31.43
N GLU A 147 -11.47 -10.36 30.72
CA GLU A 147 -11.29 -9.05 30.11
C GLU A 147 -10.92 -7.95 31.12
N ALA A 148 -11.47 -8.02 32.33
CA ALA A 148 -11.17 -7.06 33.40
C ALA A 148 -9.72 -7.11 33.89
N ILE A 149 -9.05 -8.25 33.74
CA ILE A 149 -7.70 -8.49 34.28
C ILE A 149 -6.65 -8.46 33.17
N ARG A 150 -6.99 -8.90 31.94
CA ARG A 150 -6.03 -9.07 30.84
C ARG A 150 -5.36 -7.78 30.37
N TYR A 151 -5.93 -6.60 30.63
CA TYR A 151 -5.31 -5.31 30.30
C TYR A 151 -4.72 -4.60 31.53
N ASN A 152 -4.85 -5.21 32.71
CA ASN A 152 -4.23 -4.70 33.92
C ASN A 152 -2.76 -5.14 33.95
N THR A 153 -1.84 -4.20 33.76
CA THR A 153 -0.40 -4.45 33.74
C THR A 153 0.08 -5.10 35.04
N SER A 154 -0.37 -4.62 36.20
CA SER A 154 -0.01 -5.20 37.50
C SER A 154 -0.42 -6.66 37.59
N ALA A 155 -1.63 -7.02 37.15
CA ALA A 155 -2.10 -8.41 37.18
C ALA A 155 -1.34 -9.30 36.18
N LEU A 156 -1.01 -8.78 35.00
CA LEU A 156 -0.21 -9.50 34.00
C LEU A 156 1.22 -9.80 34.46
N PHE A 157 1.87 -8.87 35.18
CA PHE A 157 3.26 -9.05 35.61
C PHE A 157 3.41 -9.67 37.00
N ASN A 158 2.39 -9.57 37.86
CA ASN A 158 2.39 -10.23 39.18
C ASN A 158 1.83 -11.65 39.13
N GLN A 159 1.42 -12.15 37.95
CA GLN A 159 1.13 -13.57 37.81
C GLN A 159 2.40 -14.38 38.07
N ASN A 160 2.22 -15.62 38.51
CA ASN A 160 3.34 -16.47 38.81
C ASN A 160 3.57 -17.51 37.69
N ILE A 161 4.84 -17.78 37.40
CA ILE A 161 5.23 -18.97 36.64
C ILE A 161 5.43 -20.09 37.64
N ILE A 162 4.67 -21.15 37.45
CA ILE A 162 4.77 -22.39 38.21
C ILE A 162 5.53 -23.38 37.35
N PHE A 163 6.67 -23.86 37.85
CA PHE A 163 7.50 -24.84 37.17
C PHE A 163 8.17 -25.77 38.18
N ARG A 164 8.70 -26.90 37.70
CA ARG A 164 9.55 -27.77 38.52
C ARG A 164 11.00 -27.40 38.30
N ASN A 165 11.72 -27.12 39.37
CA ASN A 165 13.16 -26.88 39.29
C ASN A 165 13.91 -28.19 38.99
N SER A 166 15.23 -28.07 38.77
CA SER A 166 16.12 -29.22 38.52
C SER A 166 16.15 -30.26 39.65
N LYS A 167 15.65 -29.90 40.85
CA LYS A 167 15.51 -30.79 42.02
C LYS A 167 14.10 -31.42 42.13
N GLY A 168 13.22 -31.21 41.15
CA GLY A 168 11.85 -31.73 41.12
C GLY A 168 10.85 -30.99 42.01
N ILE A 169 11.28 -29.93 42.70
CA ILE A 169 10.45 -29.13 43.60
C ILE A 169 9.63 -28.14 42.77
N LEU A 170 8.35 -28.00 43.11
CA LEU A 170 7.48 -26.99 42.54
C LEU A 170 7.92 -25.61 43.06
N VAL A 171 8.27 -24.71 42.14
CA VAL A 171 8.65 -23.35 42.46
C VAL A 171 7.68 -22.41 41.74
N GLU A 172 7.29 -21.36 42.45
CA GLU A 172 6.38 -20.34 41.98
C GLU A 172 7.07 -18.99 42.06
N ILE A 173 7.23 -18.31 40.92
CA ILE A 173 7.98 -17.05 40.83
C ILE A 173 7.15 -16.01 40.06
N PRO A 174 6.93 -14.81 40.61
CA PRO A 174 6.27 -13.72 39.89
C PRO A 174 7.07 -13.27 38.66
N LEU A 175 6.40 -13.00 37.54
CA LEU A 175 7.07 -12.53 36.31
C LEU A 175 7.81 -11.21 36.52
N SER A 176 7.26 -10.32 37.35
CA SER A 176 7.83 -9.00 37.68
C SER A 176 9.25 -9.08 38.24
N THR A 177 9.67 -10.23 38.76
CA THR A 177 11.03 -10.42 39.26
C THR A 177 12.07 -10.52 38.13
N MET A 178 11.69 -10.97 36.94
CA MET A 178 12.59 -11.29 35.81
C MET A 178 12.30 -10.45 34.56
N VAL A 179 11.36 -9.51 34.65
CA VAL A 179 10.84 -8.78 33.50
C VAL A 179 10.83 -7.29 33.80
N SER A 180 11.30 -6.50 32.83
CA SER A 180 11.15 -5.04 32.82
C SER A 180 10.25 -4.61 31.67
N GLN A 181 9.50 -3.54 31.89
CA GLN A 181 8.57 -2.97 30.91
C GLN A 181 9.07 -1.62 30.45
N ARG A 182 8.98 -1.36 29.14
CA ARG A 182 9.28 -0.06 28.54
C ARG A 182 8.17 0.33 27.58
N ASN A 183 7.54 1.46 27.83
CA ASN A 183 6.63 2.05 26.86
C ASN A 183 7.44 2.57 25.67
N THR A 184 7.02 2.19 24.48
CA THR A 184 7.66 2.55 23.22
C THR A 184 6.59 2.86 22.17
N SER A 185 7.00 3.43 21.06
CA SER A 185 6.16 3.62 19.88
C SER A 185 6.69 2.71 18.78
N GLY A 186 5.84 1.82 18.27
CA GLY A 186 6.17 0.97 17.14
C GLY A 186 5.62 1.53 15.83
N PHE A 187 6.04 0.91 14.73
CA PHE A 187 5.45 1.16 13.42
C PHE A 187 4.07 0.50 13.31
N SER A 188 3.14 1.14 12.59
CA SER A 188 1.82 0.55 12.30
C SER A 188 1.94 -0.75 11.50
N ALA A 189 2.85 -0.76 10.52
CA ALA A 189 3.23 -1.88 9.68
C ALA A 189 4.66 -1.68 9.17
N ILE A 190 5.33 -2.76 8.73
CA ILE A 190 6.57 -2.68 7.97
C ILE A 190 6.30 -3.27 6.59
N LYS A 191 6.29 -2.41 5.59
CA LYS A 191 6.02 -2.81 4.21
C LYS A 191 7.29 -3.16 3.48
N HIS A 192 7.16 -4.13 2.57
CA HIS A 192 8.26 -4.60 1.76
C HIS A 192 7.81 -4.72 0.30
N ARG A 193 8.72 -4.37 -0.61
CA ARG A 193 8.63 -4.65 -2.04
C ARG A 193 9.95 -5.29 -2.47
N ASP A 194 9.87 -6.41 -3.17
CA ASP A 194 11.06 -7.18 -3.61
C ASP A 194 12.08 -7.43 -2.48
N ALA A 195 11.57 -7.83 -1.31
CA ALA A 195 12.31 -8.07 -0.06
C ALA A 195 13.04 -6.86 0.55
N LYS A 196 12.86 -5.65 -0.01
CA LYS A 196 13.38 -4.40 0.53
C LYS A 196 12.29 -3.66 1.30
N ARG A 197 12.66 -2.95 2.35
CA ARG A 197 11.72 -2.12 3.13
C ARG A 197 11.36 -0.89 2.34
N VAL A 198 10.07 -0.58 2.30
CA VAL A 198 9.54 0.57 1.59
C VAL A 198 8.57 1.36 2.45
N VAL A 199 8.56 2.67 2.28
CA VAL A 199 7.53 3.58 2.78
C VAL A 199 6.95 4.30 1.56
N THR A 200 5.63 4.34 1.46
CA THR A 200 4.95 4.85 0.26
C THR A 200 4.29 6.18 0.58
N VAL A 201 4.62 7.20 -0.20
CA VAL A 201 3.90 8.47 -0.27
C VAL A 201 2.95 8.39 -1.46
N TYR A 202 1.65 8.48 -1.23
CA TYR A 202 0.64 8.28 -2.28
C TYR A 202 -0.46 9.35 -2.20
N SER A 203 -1.06 9.64 -3.35
CA SER A 203 -2.23 10.51 -3.46
C SER A 203 -3.14 10.09 -4.60
N GLY A 204 -4.43 10.37 -4.44
CA GLY A 204 -5.36 10.48 -5.56
C GLY A 204 -5.12 11.76 -6.37
N MET A 205 -5.90 11.93 -7.43
CA MET A 205 -5.96 13.16 -8.20
C MET A 205 -7.20 13.97 -7.83
N GLU A 206 -7.05 15.30 -7.85
CA GLU A 206 -8.19 16.21 -7.67
C GLU A 206 -9.21 16.05 -8.82
N PRO A 207 -10.51 16.33 -8.55
CA PRO A 207 -11.54 16.32 -9.58
C PRO A 207 -11.20 17.28 -10.72
N GLY A 208 -11.32 16.80 -11.96
CA GLY A 208 -10.99 17.58 -13.16
C GLY A 208 -9.59 17.33 -13.72
N TYR A 209 -8.71 16.65 -12.98
CA TYR A 209 -7.41 16.18 -13.48
C TYR A 209 -7.52 14.74 -13.98
N THR A 210 -7.08 14.52 -15.23
CA THR A 210 -7.21 13.22 -15.90
C THR A 210 -5.86 12.62 -16.32
N ASP A 211 -4.78 13.38 -16.21
CA ASP A 211 -3.44 12.95 -16.61
C ASP A 211 -2.48 12.86 -15.41
N PRO A 212 -2.34 11.66 -14.80
CA PRO A 212 -1.33 11.41 -13.79
C PRO A 212 0.10 11.67 -14.29
N GLY A 213 0.36 11.50 -15.59
CA GLY A 213 1.70 11.62 -16.17
C GLY A 213 2.23 13.05 -16.09
N ALA A 214 1.39 14.02 -16.43
CA ALA A 214 1.72 15.43 -16.30
C ALA A 214 2.02 15.83 -14.85
N ILE A 215 1.22 15.35 -13.88
CA ILE A 215 1.42 15.67 -12.46
C ILE A 215 2.72 15.04 -11.95
N VAL A 216 2.97 13.76 -12.25
CA VAL A 216 4.20 13.08 -11.83
C VAL A 216 5.44 13.69 -12.47
N ALA A 217 5.36 14.15 -13.72
CA ALA A 217 6.45 14.87 -14.37
C ALA A 217 6.77 16.21 -13.66
N GLN A 218 5.75 16.97 -13.23
CA GLN A 218 5.94 18.17 -12.43
C GLN A 218 6.57 17.84 -11.06
N ILE A 219 6.10 16.79 -10.39
CA ILE A 219 6.72 16.32 -9.15
C ILE A 219 8.18 15.94 -9.39
N GLN A 220 8.50 15.23 -10.48
CA GLN A 220 9.87 14.86 -10.84
C GLN A 220 10.78 16.06 -11.05
N GLU A 221 10.29 17.10 -11.71
CA GLU A 221 11.02 18.34 -11.92
C GLU A 221 11.31 19.06 -10.60
N GLU A 222 10.30 19.22 -9.74
CA GLU A 222 10.46 19.88 -8.44
C GLU A 222 11.31 19.07 -7.46
N MET A 223 11.25 17.74 -7.55
CA MET A 223 12.04 16.82 -6.71
C MET A 223 13.50 16.69 -7.17
N ALA A 224 13.89 17.27 -8.30
CA ALA A 224 15.27 17.24 -8.76
C ALA A 224 16.24 17.94 -7.78
N ASP A 225 15.76 18.95 -7.06
CA ASP A 225 16.51 19.71 -6.06
C ASP A 225 16.33 19.17 -4.62
N PHE A 226 15.58 18.09 -4.44
CA PHE A 226 15.30 17.55 -3.12
C PHE A 226 16.51 16.76 -2.58
N ASP A 227 17.00 17.16 -1.40
CA ASP A 227 18.12 16.50 -0.73
C ASP A 227 17.69 15.18 -0.09
N ILE A 228 18.33 14.10 -0.54
CA ILE A 228 18.02 12.73 -0.12
C ILE A 228 19.19 12.17 0.68
N PRO A 229 18.95 11.65 1.89
CA PRO A 229 20.00 11.03 2.69
C PRO A 229 20.69 9.86 1.99
N ASP A 230 21.99 9.71 2.23
CA ASP A 230 22.78 8.59 1.69
C ASP A 230 22.17 7.24 2.03
N GLY A 231 22.07 6.37 1.03
CA GLY A 231 21.54 5.01 1.18
C GLY A 231 20.02 4.89 1.10
N ILE A 232 19.31 6.00 0.86
CA ILE A 232 17.88 6.01 0.51
C ILE A 232 17.73 6.20 -1.00
N LYS A 233 16.80 5.45 -1.59
CA LYS A 233 16.39 5.62 -2.99
C LYS A 233 14.88 5.83 -3.03
N PHE A 234 14.40 6.46 -4.08
CA PHE A 234 12.98 6.56 -4.31
C PHE A 234 12.66 6.29 -5.78
N ASP A 235 11.45 5.81 -6.03
CA ASP A 235 10.96 5.53 -7.37
C ASP A 235 9.49 5.95 -7.50
N TYR A 236 9.10 6.31 -8.72
CA TYR A 236 7.73 6.70 -9.06
C TYR A 236 7.01 5.49 -9.62
N THR A 237 6.05 4.98 -8.85
CA THR A 237 5.38 3.71 -9.12
C THR A 237 3.87 3.92 -9.20
N GLY A 238 3.07 2.86 -9.07
CA GLY A 238 1.62 2.93 -9.16
C GLY A 238 1.14 3.01 -10.61
N GLU A 239 0.19 3.91 -10.89
CA GLU A 239 -0.49 3.93 -12.19
C GLU A 239 0.47 4.23 -13.35
N ILE A 240 1.47 5.10 -13.13
CA ILE A 240 2.48 5.44 -14.14
C ILE A 240 3.33 4.25 -14.52
N GLU A 241 3.80 3.47 -13.54
CA GLU A 241 4.60 2.27 -13.79
C GLU A 241 3.80 1.26 -14.63
N GLU A 242 2.53 1.04 -14.29
CA GLU A 242 1.65 0.13 -15.02
C GLU A 242 1.36 0.62 -16.43
N ARG A 243 1.06 1.92 -16.61
CA ARG A 243 0.88 2.53 -17.95
C ARG A 243 2.13 2.37 -18.81
N THR A 244 3.32 2.62 -18.25
CA THR A 244 4.58 2.48 -19.00
C THR A 244 4.85 1.01 -19.37
N LYS A 245 4.58 0.05 -18.48
CA LYS A 245 4.67 -1.38 -18.80
C LYS A 245 3.71 -1.78 -19.91
N GLN A 246 2.46 -1.32 -19.86
CA GLN A 246 1.45 -1.56 -20.89
C GLN A 246 1.86 -0.96 -22.24
N LEU A 247 2.36 0.28 -22.26
CA LEU A 247 2.89 0.91 -23.46
C LEU A 247 4.04 0.11 -24.07
N ASN A 248 5.03 -0.28 -23.25
CA ASN A 248 6.17 -1.07 -23.72
C ASN A 248 5.74 -2.42 -24.28
N PHE A 249 4.80 -3.10 -23.62
CA PHE A 249 4.23 -4.35 -24.11
C PHE A 249 3.51 -4.17 -25.45
N LEU A 250 2.65 -3.14 -25.56
CA LEU A 250 1.89 -2.88 -26.78
C LEU A 250 2.77 -2.45 -27.95
N ILE A 251 3.79 -1.61 -27.73
CA ILE A 251 4.76 -1.24 -28.76
C ILE A 251 5.52 -2.49 -29.23
N GLY A 252 5.96 -3.34 -28.31
CA GLY A 252 6.62 -4.61 -28.64
C GLY A 252 5.72 -5.56 -29.42
N ALA A 253 4.44 -5.67 -29.03
CA ALA A 253 3.44 -6.49 -29.71
C ALA A 253 3.08 -5.92 -31.09
N PHE A 254 2.97 -4.60 -31.23
CA PHE A 254 2.69 -3.91 -32.49
C PHE A 254 3.75 -4.21 -33.53
N PHE A 255 5.03 -4.00 -33.23
CA PHE A 255 6.11 -4.27 -34.19
C PHE A 255 6.26 -5.77 -34.49
N SER A 256 6.02 -6.63 -33.50
CA SER A 256 6.03 -8.08 -33.70
C SER A 256 4.90 -8.55 -34.61
N GLY A 257 3.68 -8.04 -34.41
CA GLY A 257 2.53 -8.30 -35.27
C GLY A 257 2.70 -7.74 -36.68
N LEU A 258 3.24 -6.52 -36.78
CA LEU A 258 3.59 -5.89 -38.04
C LEU A 258 4.59 -6.75 -38.84
N GLY A 259 5.61 -7.30 -38.17
CA GLY A 259 6.55 -8.25 -38.77
C GLY A 259 5.87 -9.54 -39.27
N LEU A 260 4.93 -10.11 -38.50
CA LEU A 260 4.18 -11.31 -38.91
C LEU A 260 3.28 -11.04 -40.13
N ILE A 261 2.58 -9.91 -40.15
CA ILE A 261 1.76 -9.50 -41.29
C ILE A 261 2.65 -9.31 -42.52
N MET A 262 3.78 -8.63 -42.37
CA MET A 262 4.75 -8.46 -43.46
C MET A 262 5.18 -9.81 -44.04
N LEU A 263 5.52 -10.80 -43.19
CA LEU A 263 5.89 -12.14 -43.64
C LEU A 263 4.77 -12.82 -44.42
N ILE A 264 3.53 -12.81 -43.89
CA ILE A 264 2.37 -13.40 -44.57
C ILE A 264 2.16 -12.75 -45.95
N LEU A 265 2.24 -11.42 -46.03
CA LEU A 265 2.06 -10.69 -47.28
C LEU A 265 3.20 -10.95 -48.28
N VAL A 266 4.44 -11.09 -47.81
CA VAL A 266 5.58 -11.49 -48.66
C VAL A 266 5.35 -12.88 -49.25
N PHE A 267 4.89 -13.85 -48.45
CA PHE A 267 4.54 -15.18 -48.94
C PHE A 267 3.36 -15.14 -49.93
N GLN A 268 2.34 -14.33 -49.65
CA GLN A 268 1.15 -14.22 -50.50
C GLN A 268 1.43 -13.56 -51.85
N PHE A 269 2.21 -12.48 -51.87
CA PHE A 269 2.47 -11.69 -53.09
C PHE A 269 3.78 -12.04 -53.79
N ASN A 270 4.59 -12.93 -53.19
CA ASN A 270 5.94 -13.30 -53.63
C ASN A 270 6.80 -12.07 -53.99
N SER A 271 6.65 -11.00 -53.22
CA SER A 271 7.24 -9.69 -53.48
C SER A 271 7.38 -8.93 -52.18
N ILE A 272 8.47 -8.19 -52.01
CA ILE A 272 8.73 -7.35 -50.82
C ILE A 272 8.12 -5.95 -51.00
N SER A 273 8.11 -5.42 -52.23
CA SER A 273 7.66 -4.05 -52.50
C SER A 273 6.15 -3.87 -52.26
N LYS A 274 5.32 -4.83 -52.66
CA LYS A 274 3.85 -4.73 -52.51
C LYS A 274 3.42 -4.73 -51.04
N PRO A 275 3.89 -5.66 -50.17
CA PRO A 275 3.66 -5.59 -48.73
C PRO A 275 4.10 -4.29 -48.10
N THR A 276 5.29 -3.77 -48.43
CA THR A 276 5.79 -2.51 -47.84
C THR A 276 4.86 -1.32 -48.14
N ILE A 277 4.27 -1.25 -49.33
CA ILE A 277 3.28 -0.19 -49.66
C ILE A 277 2.04 -0.31 -48.77
N ILE A 278 1.54 -1.51 -48.54
CA ILE A 278 0.39 -1.77 -47.65
C ILE A 278 0.73 -1.35 -46.21
N MET A 279 1.96 -1.62 -45.77
CA MET A 279 2.41 -1.30 -44.42
C MET A 279 2.50 0.20 -44.18
N ILE A 280 2.91 0.98 -45.19
CA ILE A 280 2.89 2.45 -45.13
C ILE A 280 1.45 2.98 -44.97
N ALA A 281 0.46 2.31 -45.57
CA ALA A 281 -0.94 2.70 -45.43
C ALA A 281 -1.45 2.58 -43.98
N ILE A 282 -0.94 1.61 -43.20
CA ILE A 282 -1.24 1.48 -41.76
C ILE A 282 -0.71 2.69 -40.99
N PHE A 283 0.49 3.17 -41.29
CA PHE A 283 1.00 4.38 -40.63
C PHE A 283 0.18 5.63 -40.98
N LEU A 284 -0.37 5.70 -42.20
CA LEU A 284 -1.25 6.78 -42.61
C LEU A 284 -2.59 6.78 -41.84
N SER A 285 -3.08 5.63 -41.37
CA SER A 285 -4.34 5.58 -40.61
C SER A 285 -4.22 6.24 -39.23
N PHE A 286 -3.03 6.24 -38.62
CA PHE A 286 -2.79 6.93 -37.34
C PHE A 286 -3.11 8.43 -37.42
N ILE A 287 -2.86 9.07 -38.56
CA ILE A 287 -3.18 10.49 -38.76
C ILE A 287 -4.69 10.72 -38.59
N GLY A 288 -5.52 9.78 -39.06
CA GLY A 288 -6.97 9.84 -38.88
C GLY A 288 -7.39 9.69 -37.43
N VAL A 289 -6.80 8.74 -36.70
CA VAL A 289 -7.13 8.47 -35.28
C VAL A 289 -6.70 9.63 -34.39
N PHE A 290 -5.46 10.09 -34.50
CA PHE A 290 -4.97 11.24 -33.73
C PHE A 290 -5.69 12.53 -34.12
N GLY A 291 -6.03 12.69 -35.40
CA GLY A 291 -6.88 13.79 -35.85
C GLY A 291 -8.24 13.78 -35.16
N ASN A 292 -8.91 12.62 -35.12
CA ASN A 292 -10.20 12.48 -34.45
C ASN A 292 -10.13 12.80 -32.95
N LEU A 293 -9.12 12.28 -32.23
CA LEU A 293 -8.93 12.57 -30.80
C LEU A 293 -8.71 14.06 -30.53
N LEU A 294 -7.93 14.72 -31.39
CA LEU A 294 -7.69 16.15 -31.26
C LEU A 294 -8.98 16.97 -31.49
N PHE A 295 -9.84 16.52 -32.40
CA PHE A 295 -11.14 17.18 -32.66
C PHE A 295 -12.17 16.90 -31.56
N THR A 296 -12.21 15.69 -31.00
CA THR A 296 -13.17 15.33 -29.94
C THR A 296 -12.72 15.78 -28.54
N GLY A 297 -11.42 16.02 -28.35
CA GLY A 297 -10.84 16.36 -27.05
C GLY A 297 -10.84 15.17 -26.07
N GLU A 298 -11.02 13.94 -26.56
CA GLU A 298 -11.01 12.75 -25.72
C GLU A 298 -9.59 12.37 -25.30
N PRO A 299 -9.38 11.92 -24.04
CA PRO A 299 -8.06 11.51 -23.58
C PRO A 299 -7.61 10.24 -24.31
N PHE A 300 -6.31 10.15 -24.59
CA PHE A 300 -5.71 8.94 -25.13
C PHE A 300 -5.70 7.82 -24.08
N VAL A 301 -6.57 6.82 -24.24
CA VAL A 301 -6.65 5.66 -23.33
C VAL A 301 -6.01 4.47 -24.02
N ILE A 302 -4.81 4.11 -23.58
CA ILE A 302 -3.92 3.12 -24.22
C ILE A 302 -4.66 1.86 -24.69
N MET A 303 -5.46 1.22 -23.81
CA MET A 303 -6.18 -0.01 -24.17
C MET A 303 -7.30 0.23 -25.19
N MET A 304 -8.14 1.26 -25.02
CA MET A 304 -9.31 1.46 -25.88
C MET A 304 -8.93 2.06 -27.22
N THR A 305 -7.96 2.98 -27.24
CA THR A 305 -7.55 3.69 -28.44
C THR A 305 -6.64 2.86 -29.34
N MET A 306 -5.77 2.00 -28.79
CA MET A 306 -4.86 1.17 -29.61
C MET A 306 -5.46 -0.18 -30.04
N MET A 307 -6.62 -0.58 -29.51
CA MET A 307 -7.35 -1.76 -29.98
C MET A 307 -8.18 -1.49 -31.24
N GLY A 308 -8.55 -0.24 -31.51
CA GLY A 308 -9.31 0.18 -32.69
C GLY A 308 -8.41 0.55 -33.85
#